data_AF-D7C3W3-F1
#
_entry.id   AF-D7C3W3-F1
#
_cell.length_a   1.000
_cell.length_b   1.000
_cell.length_c   1.000
_cell.angle_alpha   90.00
_cell.angle_beta   90.00
_cell.angle_gamma   90.00
#
_symmetry.space_group_name_H-M   'P 1'
#
loop_
_entity.id
_entity.type
_entity.pdbx_description
1 polymer ?
#
loop_
_entity_poly.entity_id
_entity_poly.type
_entity_poly.pdbx_seq_one_letter_code
_entity_poly.pdbx_strand_id
1 'polypeptide(L)' 'MSLHDLIRAETVAMMSRSTTVEDLVDLLPEGVRALVDPLGPRAFVLDTEAVRAADAGGVE' A
#
# COMPACT_ATOMS: atom_id res chain seq x y z
N MET A 1 -15.70 19.51 -20.47
CA MET A 1 -14.65 18.67 -19.87
C MET A 1 -13.94 17.93 -21.00
N SER A 2 -12.62 18.07 -21.11
CA SER A 2 -11.84 17.45 -22.19
C SER A 2 -11.48 16.00 -21.85
N LEU A 3 -11.47 15.13 -22.86
CA LEU A 3 -11.04 13.73 -22.74
C LEU A 3 -9.63 13.59 -22.13
N HIS A 4 -8.74 14.56 -22.38
CA HIS A 4 -7.43 14.62 -21.73
C HIS A 4 -7.49 14.78 -20.21
N ASP A 5 -8.45 15.51 -19.65
CA ASP A 5 -8.62 15.63 -18.19
C ASP A 5 -9.13 14.31 -17.59
N LEU A 6 -10.02 13.61 -18.30
CA LEU A 6 -10.56 12.33 -17.86
C LEU A 6 -9.47 11.25 -17.80
N ILE A 7 -8.63 11.15 -18.84
CA ILE A 7 -7.53 10.19 -18.88
C ILE A 7 -6.48 10.51 -17.82
N ARG A 8 -6.14 11.79 -17.60
CA ARG A 8 -5.17 12.17 -16.56
C ARG A 8 -5.68 11.83 -15.16
N ALA A 9 -6.95 12.07 -14.87
CA ALA A 9 -7.56 11.74 -13.58
C ALA A 9 -7.64 10.22 -13.36
N GLU A 10 -8.07 9.47 -14.37
CA GLU A 10 -8.22 8.01 -14.28
C GLU A 10 -6.86 7.30 -14.21
N THR A 11 -5.85 7.77 -14.95
CA THR A 11 -4.48 7.23 -14.93
C THR A 11 -3.80 7.45 -13.57
N VAL A 12 -3.96 8.64 -12.97
CA VAL A 12 -3.43 8.92 -11.62
C VAL A 12 -4.14 8.08 -10.56
N ALA A 13 -5.45 7.89 -10.68
CA ALA A 13 -6.21 7.03 -9.79
C ALA A 13 -5.83 5.55 -9.93
N MET A 14 -5.54 5.08 -11.14
CA MET A 14 -5.10 3.71 -11.42
C MET A 14 -3.67 3.45 -10.90
N MET A 15 -2.74 4.41 -11.07
CA MET A 15 -1.39 4.30 -10.49
C MET A 15 -1.40 4.32 -8.95
N SER A 16 -2.26 5.13 -8.33
CA SER A 16 -2.38 5.19 -6.86
C SER A 16 -3.15 4.01 -6.26
N ARG A 17 -3.92 3.28 -7.07
CA ARG A 17 -4.70 2.10 -6.65
C ARG A 17 -3.86 0.84 -6.48
N SER A 18 -2.65 0.80 -7.03
CA SER A 18 -1.83 -0.41 -7.08
C SER A 18 -0.62 -0.34 -6.16
N THR A 19 -0.64 0.48 -5.11
CA THR A 19 0.32 0.33 -4.01
C THR A 19 -0.26 -0.69 -3.04
N THR A 20 0.25 -1.92 -3.12
CA THR A 20 -0.16 -2.99 -2.21
C THR A 20 0.54 -2.84 -0.84
N VAL A 21 0.10 -3.62 0.14
CA VAL A 21 0.80 -3.69 1.44
C VAL A 21 2.22 -4.23 1.27
N GLU A 22 2.42 -5.14 0.32
CA GLU A 22 3.73 -5.71 -0.02
C GLU A 22 4.68 -4.62 -0.54
N ASP A 23 4.22 -3.79 -1.48
CA ASP A 23 4.99 -2.64 -1.98
C ASP A 23 5.38 -1.67 -0.84
N LEU A 24 4.52 -1.49 0.16
CA LEU A 24 4.81 -0.62 1.31
C LEU A 24 5.87 -1.23 2.24
N VAL A 25 5.87 -2.55 2.42
CA VAL A 25 6.84 -3.26 3.27
C VAL A 25 8.25 -3.20 2.67
N ASP A 26 8.37 -3.17 1.34
CA ASP A 26 9.65 -2.99 0.64
C ASP A 26 10.20 -1.56 0.71
N LEU A 27 9.33 -0.56 0.87
CA LEU A 27 9.72 0.85 0.97
C LEU A 27 10.12 1.29 2.38
N LEU A 28 9.68 0.54 3.40
CA LEU A 28 9.88 0.89 4.81
C LEU A 28 11.19 0.30 5.37
N PRO A 29 11.96 1.08 6.17
CA PRO A 29 13.15 0.57 6.85
C PRO A 29 12.80 -0.52 7.88
N GLU A 30 13.78 -1.36 8.22
CA GLU A 30 13.64 -2.37 9.26
C GLU A 30 13.31 -1.74 10.62
N GLY A 31 12.40 -2.37 11.38
CA GLY A 31 11.96 -1.88 12.69
C GLY A 31 11.04 -0.65 12.65
N VAL A 32 10.60 -0.20 11.47
CA VAL A 32 9.67 0.93 11.34
C VAL A 32 8.21 0.44 11.28
N ARG A 33 7.37 1.06 12.11
CA ARG A 33 5.91 0.93 12.06
C ARG A 33 5.31 2.14 11.37
N ALA A 34 4.49 1.91 10.36
CA ALA A 34 3.83 2.97 9.61
C ALA A 34 2.33 3.00 9.93
N LEU A 35 1.77 4.19 10.16
CA LEU A 35 0.32 4.36 10.16
C LEU A 35 -0.12 4.56 8.70
N VAL A 36 -0.85 3.59 8.16
CA VAL A 36 -1.35 3.60 6.79
C VAL A 36 -2.82 4.02 6.79
N ASP A 37 -3.13 5.08 6.05
CA ASP A 37 -4.50 5.49 5.74
C ASP A 37 -4.78 5.17 4.26
N PRO A 38 -5.49 4.07 3.94
CA PRO A 38 -5.73 3.64 2.56
C PRO A 38 -6.79 4.49 1.84
N LEU A 39 -7.05 5.73 2.27
CA LEU A 39 -8.18 6.57 1.81
C LEU A 39 -9.53 5.86 1.97
N GLY A 40 -9.57 4.86 2.86
CA GLY A 40 -10.70 4.00 3.16
C GLY A 40 -11.22 4.25 4.56
N PRO A 41 -12.25 3.51 5.01
CA PRO A 41 -12.93 3.81 6.26
C PRO A 41 -12.06 3.55 7.51
N ARG A 42 -10.91 2.88 7.38
CA ARG A 42 -10.07 2.47 8.52
C ARG A 42 -8.60 2.59 8.19
N ALA A 43 -7.92 3.46 8.93
CA ALA A 43 -6.47 3.45 9.04
C ALA A 43 -6.02 2.21 9.82
N PHE A 44 -4.83 1.71 9.51
CA PHE A 44 -4.21 0.59 10.22
C PHE A 44 -2.71 0.83 10.41
N VAL A 45 -2.14 0.18 11.40
CA VAL A 45 -0.69 0.20 11.62
C VAL A 45 -0.07 -0.97 10.86
N LEU A 46 0.85 -0.67 9.96
CA LEU A 46 1.68 -1.63 9.25
C LEU A 46 2.97 -1.85 10.03
N ASP A 47 3.15 -3.07 10.54
CA ASP A 47 4.39 -3.55 11.14
C ASP A 47 5.08 -4.47 10.13
N THR A 48 6.20 -4.02 9.56
CA THR A 48 6.89 -4.72 8.48
C THR A 48 7.48 -6.05 8.93
N GLU A 49 7.91 -6.16 10.19
CA GLU A 49 8.46 -7.39 10.74
C GLU A 49 7.38 -8.46 10.92
N ALA A 50 6.20 -8.08 11.43
CA ALA A 50 5.07 -8.97 11.57
C ALA A 50 4.58 -9.49 10.20
N VAL A 51 4.58 -8.65 9.17
CA VAL A 51 4.21 -9.07 7.80
C VAL A 51 5.25 -10.02 7.22
N ARG A 52 6.55 -9.72 7.33
CA ARG A 52 7.63 -10.60 6.86
C ARG A 52 7.67 -11.93 7.61
N ALA A 53 7.38 -11.93 8.91
CA ALA A 53 7.29 -13.15 9.71
C ALA A 53 6.07 -14.00 9.35
N ALA A 54 4.93 -13.38 9.01
CA ALA A 54 3.74 -14.09 8.55
C ALA A 54 3.95 -14.73 7.16
N ASP A 55 4.67 -14.05 6.26
CA ASP A 55 5.04 -14.59 4.94
C ASP A 55 6.00 -15.78 5.06
N ALA A 56 7.01 -15.67 5.93
CA ALA A 56 7.95 -16.75 6.22
C ALA A 56 7.32 -17.94 6.96
N GLY A 57 6.19 -17.73 7.64
CA GLY A 57 5.46 -18.74 8.41
C GLY A 57 4.38 -19.51 7.66
N GLY A 58 4.14 -19.22 6.37
CA GLY A 58 3.12 -19.87 5.52
C GLY A 58 3.44 -21.30 5.06
N VAL A 59 4.20 -22.06 5.85
CA VAL A 59 4.55 -23.48 5.59
C VAL A 59 4.22 -24.36 6.78
N GLU A 60 2.97 -24.39 7.23
CA GLU A 60 2.42 -25.50 8.05
C GLU A 60 0.95 -25.78 7.71
#